data_AF-A0A8K0P3A7-F1
#
_entry.id   AF-A0A8K0P3A7-F1
#
_cell.length_a   1.000
_cell.length_b   1.000
_cell.length_c   1.000
_cell.angle_alpha   90.00
_cell.angle_beta   90.00
_cell.angle_gamma   90.00
#
_symmetry.space_group_name_H-M   'P 1'
#
loop_
_entity.id
_entity.type
_entity.pdbx_description
1 polymer ?
#
loop_
_entity_poly.entity_id
_entity_poly.type
_entity_poly.pdbx_seq_one_letter_code
_entity_poly.pdbx_strand_id
1 'polypeptide(L)'
;MIVMENFKSIRDCLEEGLKAANRTTFLYRVIYIGQHDFQSIADLKKYFKRNVDHCNDGYCYEKLTGFLLCYPKLLIHLIEGSEDVIHSHFELLCVKQQTDELHDLRIVIT
;
A
#
# COMPACT_ATOMS: atom_id res chain seq x y z
N MET A 1 24.17 -19.14 -41.36
CA MET A 1 23.15 -19.46 -40.34
C MET A 1 22.97 -18.20 -39.51
N ILE A 2 21.91 -17.43 -39.77
CA ILE A 2 21.64 -16.20 -39.02
C ILE A 2 21.15 -16.65 -37.65
N VAL A 3 21.90 -16.35 -36.60
CA VAL A 3 21.41 -16.50 -35.23
C VAL A 3 20.30 -15.46 -35.10
N MET A 4 19.04 -15.91 -35.13
CA MET A 4 17.93 -15.06 -34.70
C MET A 4 18.21 -14.71 -33.24
N GLU A 5 18.55 -13.46 -32.97
CA GLU A 5 18.49 -12.94 -31.61
C GLU A 5 17.10 -13.28 -31.06
N ASN A 6 17.05 -13.93 -29.91
CA ASN A 6 15.80 -14.21 -29.20
C ASN A 6 15.19 -12.85 -28.81
N PHE A 7 14.33 -12.31 -29.68
CA PHE A 7 13.59 -11.08 -29.41
C PHE A 7 12.67 -11.33 -28.21
N LYS A 8 13.10 -10.85 -27.04
CA LYS A 8 12.23 -10.78 -25.86
C LYS A 8 11.31 -9.60 -26.00
N SER A 9 10.00 -9.84 -25.86
CA SER A 9 9.04 -8.77 -25.72
C SER A 9 9.22 -8.08 -24.35
N ILE A 10 8.68 -6.87 -24.21
CA ILE A 10 8.64 -6.16 -22.92
C ILE A 10 7.95 -7.04 -21.87
N ARG A 11 6.90 -7.76 -22.27
CA ARG A 11 6.19 -8.69 -21.38
C ARG A 11 7.10 -9.81 -20.87
N ASP A 12 7.90 -10.43 -21.74
CA ASP A 12 8.81 -11.51 -21.33
C ASP A 12 9.84 -11.01 -20.31
N CYS A 13 10.38 -9.80 -20.54
CA CYS A 13 11.28 -9.15 -19.60
C CYS A 13 10.61 -8.86 -18.24
N LEU A 14 9.34 -8.46 -18.23
CA LEU A 14 8.57 -8.22 -17.01
C LEU A 14 8.28 -9.51 -16.25
N GLU A 15 7.84 -10.57 -16.93
CA GLU A 15 7.55 -11.87 -16.33
C GLU A 15 8.82 -12.48 -15.71
N GLU A 16 9.96 -12.41 -16.41
CA GLU A 16 11.25 -12.83 -15.88
C GLU A 16 11.66 -12.02 -14.66
N GLY A 17 11.48 -10.70 -14.69
CA GLY A 17 11.80 -9.81 -13.58
C GLY A 17 10.96 -10.08 -12.33
N LEU A 18 9.64 -10.21 -12.49
CA LEU A 18 8.72 -10.54 -11.40
C LEU A 18 9.03 -11.92 -10.81
N LYS A 19 9.29 -12.91 -11.68
CA LYS A 19 9.68 -14.26 -11.25
C LYS A 19 11.01 -14.26 -10.49
N ALA A 20 12.01 -13.53 -10.98
CA ALA A 20 13.30 -13.38 -10.31
C ALA A 20 13.17 -12.68 -8.94
N ALA A 21 12.22 -11.75 -8.80
CA ALA A 21 11.89 -11.08 -7.54
C ALA A 21 10.93 -11.90 -6.64
N ASN A 22 10.49 -13.08 -7.08
CA ASN A 22 9.46 -13.90 -6.43
C ASN A 22 8.16 -13.11 -6.16
N ARG A 23 7.70 -12.36 -7.16
CA ARG A 23 6.49 -11.54 -7.13
C ARG A 23 5.49 -11.98 -8.19
N THR A 24 4.22 -11.74 -7.90
CA THR A 24 3.11 -12.03 -8.81
C THR A 24 2.69 -10.82 -9.65
N THR A 25 2.93 -9.60 -9.13
CA THR A 25 2.66 -8.33 -9.81
C THR A 25 3.63 -7.25 -9.29
N PHE A 26 3.52 -6.04 -9.84
CA PHE A 26 4.26 -4.88 -9.36
C PHE A 26 3.85 -4.50 -7.94
N LEU A 27 4.84 -4.15 -7.13
CA LEU A 27 4.63 -3.51 -5.84
C LEU A 27 4.70 -2.01 -6.00
N TYR A 28 3.71 -1.34 -5.45
CA TYR A 28 3.67 0.10 -5.33
C TYR A 28 3.97 0.48 -3.89
N ARG A 29 4.69 1.58 -3.69
CA ARG A 29 4.92 2.17 -2.38
C ARG A 29 4.23 3.51 -2.32
N VAL A 30 3.51 3.74 -1.24
CA VAL A 30 2.85 5.03 -0.98
C VAL A 30 3.22 5.48 0.42
N ILE A 31 3.70 6.71 0.52
CA ILE A 31 3.87 7.38 1.80
C ILE A 31 2.78 8.43 1.87
N TYR A 32 2.07 8.50 2.98
CA TYR A 32 1.15 9.61 3.22
C TYR A 32 1.25 10.07 4.67
N ILE A 33 0.98 11.36 4.84
CA ILE A 33 1.05 12.07 6.11
C ILE A 33 -0.34 12.60 6.42
N GLY A 34 -0.74 12.56 7.69
CA GLY A 34 -2.05 13.01 8.12
C GLY A 34 -2.03 13.61 9.51
N GLN A 35 -3.05 14.39 9.81
CA GLN A 35 -3.41 14.78 11.18
C GLN A 35 -4.48 13.84 11.73
N HIS A 36 -4.55 13.74 13.05
CA HIS A 36 -5.56 12.92 13.70
C HIS A 36 -5.95 13.42 15.09
N ASP A 37 -7.14 13.02 15.53
CA ASP A 37 -7.71 13.38 16.83
C ASP A 37 -7.97 12.20 17.76
N PHE A 38 -7.46 11.01 17.41
CA PHE A 38 -7.46 9.85 18.32
C PHE A 38 -6.93 10.22 19.72
N GLN A 39 -7.67 9.81 20.75
CA GLN A 39 -7.31 10.07 22.14
C GLN A 39 -6.07 9.29 22.58
N SER A 40 -5.79 8.15 21.96
CA SER A 40 -4.62 7.34 22.26
C SER A 40 -3.93 6.82 21.00
N ILE A 41 -2.61 6.67 21.08
CA ILE A 41 -1.81 6.01 20.04
C ILE A 41 -2.26 4.55 19.85
N ALA A 42 -2.81 3.91 20.89
CA ALA A 42 -3.30 2.54 20.80
C ALA A 42 -4.53 2.45 19.88
N ASP A 43 -5.44 3.42 19.94
CA ASP A 43 -6.62 3.49 19.09
C ASP A 43 -6.24 3.75 17.64
N LEU A 44 -5.31 4.68 17.40
CA LEU A 44 -4.73 4.94 16.08
C LEU A 44 -4.12 3.67 15.47
N LYS A 45 -3.28 2.96 16.25
CA LYS A 45 -2.67 1.70 15.81
C LYS A 45 -3.72 0.64 15.51
N LYS A 46 -4.74 0.50 16.36
CA LYS A 46 -5.84 -0.46 16.17
C LYS A 46 -6.69 -0.10 14.95
N TYR A 47 -6.90 1.18 14.68
CA TYR A 47 -7.60 1.65 13.49
C TYR A 47 -6.87 1.23 12.22
N PHE A 48 -5.58 1.57 12.09
CA PHE A 48 -4.79 1.22 10.91
C PHE A 48 -4.55 -0.28 10.79
N LYS A 49 -4.30 -0.99 11.89
CA LYS A 49 -4.16 -2.44 11.87
C LYS A 49 -5.42 -3.13 11.33
N ARG A 50 -6.62 -2.71 11.77
CA ARG A 50 -7.88 -3.24 11.22
C ARG A 50 -8.05 -2.95 9.74
N ASN A 51 -7.60 -1.79 9.27
CA ASN A 51 -7.64 -1.46 7.84
C ASN A 51 -6.72 -2.42 7.05
N VAL A 52 -5.46 -2.55 7.46
CA VAL A 52 -4.49 -3.44 6.80
C VAL A 52 -4.94 -4.90 6.84
N ASP A 53 -5.42 -5.38 7.98
CA ASP A 53 -5.92 -6.76 8.13
C ASP A 53 -7.12 -6.98 7.18
N HIS A 54 -8.06 -6.04 7.12
CA HIS A 54 -9.21 -6.13 6.20
C HIS A 54 -8.79 -6.18 4.72
N CYS A 55 -7.83 -5.36 4.32
CA CYS A 55 -7.28 -5.39 2.96
C CYS A 55 -6.60 -6.73 2.62
N ASN A 56 -5.95 -7.35 3.60
CA ASN A 56 -5.20 -8.59 3.43
C ASN A 56 -6.03 -9.87 3.56
N ASP A 57 -7.21 -9.79 4.17
CA ASP A 57 -8.15 -10.92 4.30
C ASP A 57 -8.87 -11.24 2.98
N GLY A 58 -8.92 -10.27 2.06
CA GLY A 58 -9.45 -10.45 0.70
C GLY A 58 -8.46 -11.08 -0.28
N TYR A 59 -8.91 -11.34 -1.50
CA TYR A 59 -8.01 -11.70 -2.60
C TYR A 59 -7.15 -10.49 -2.96
N CYS A 60 -5.82 -10.64 -2.86
CA CYS A 60 -4.84 -9.66 -3.33
C CYS A 60 -3.67 -10.43 -3.98
N TYR A 61 -3.08 -9.85 -5.02
CA TYR A 61 -1.88 -10.41 -5.66
C TYR A 61 -0.67 -10.30 -4.74
N GLU A 62 -0.48 -9.11 -4.15
CA GLU A 62 0.55 -8.85 -3.15
C GLU A 62 -0.09 -8.19 -1.93
N LYS A 63 0.22 -8.70 -0.74
CA LYS A 63 -0.35 -8.18 0.51
C LYS A 63 0.11 -6.76 0.79
N LEU A 64 -0.77 -6.00 1.45
CA LEU A 64 -0.44 -4.71 2.02
C LEU A 64 0.45 -4.87 3.25
N THR A 65 1.60 -4.23 3.21
CA THR A 65 2.60 -4.20 4.29
C THR A 65 3.10 -2.77 4.48
N GLY A 66 3.97 -2.54 5.46
CA GLY A 66 4.56 -1.22 5.70
C GLY A 66 4.75 -0.91 7.18
N PHE A 67 4.79 0.38 7.50
CA PHE A 67 4.91 0.84 8.89
C PHE A 67 4.19 2.17 9.12
N LEU A 68 3.68 2.32 10.34
CA LEU A 68 3.00 3.52 10.80
C LEU A 68 3.81 4.20 11.91
N LEU A 69 4.22 5.44 11.67
CA LEU A 69 4.78 6.33 12.67
C LEU A 69 3.65 7.17 13.27
N CYS A 70 3.51 7.09 14.60
CA CYS A 70 2.45 7.76 15.35
C CYS A 70 3.06 8.87 16.22
N TYR A 71 2.58 10.09 16.05
CA TYR A 71 2.89 11.24 16.90
C TYR A 71 1.59 11.69 17.60
N PRO A 72 1.64 12.62 18.57
CA PRO A 72 0.43 13.03 19.30
C PRO A 72 -0.71 13.59 18.43
N LYS A 73 -0.38 14.23 17.30
CA LYS A 73 -1.33 14.89 16.38
C LYS A 73 -1.05 14.61 14.90
N LEU A 74 -0.05 13.79 14.61
CA LEU A 74 0.41 13.53 13.25
C LEU A 74 0.67 12.04 13.07
N LEU A 75 0.50 11.57 11.86
CA LEU A 75 0.89 10.23 11.44
C LEU A 75 1.67 10.28 10.14
N ILE A 76 2.58 9.33 9.98
CA ILE A 76 3.21 9.01 8.70
C ILE A 76 3.00 7.53 8.48
N HIS A 77 2.33 7.16 7.39
CA HIS A 77 2.11 5.78 7.03
C HIS A 77 2.80 5.51 5.69
N LEU A 78 3.77 4.61 5.70
CA LEU A 78 4.30 4.00 4.50
C LEU A 78 3.60 2.67 4.30
N ILE A 79 3.01 2.47 3.13
CA ILE A 79 2.40 1.20 2.73
C ILE A 79 3.03 0.72 1.42
N GLU A 80 3.14 -0.60 1.29
CA GLU A 80 3.59 -1.29 0.08
C GLU A 80 2.64 -2.46 -0.21
N GLY A 81 2.23 -2.61 -1.47
CA GLY A 81 1.34 -3.69 -1.91
C GLY A 81 1.05 -3.60 -3.40
N SER A 82 0.18 -4.48 -3.90
CA SER A 82 -0.35 -4.36 -5.26
C SER A 82 -1.31 -3.16 -5.38
N GLU A 83 -1.56 -2.71 -6.61
CA GLU A 83 -2.37 -1.50 -6.86
C GLU A 83 -3.79 -1.60 -6.29
N ASP A 84 -4.42 -2.76 -6.48
CA ASP A 84 -5.76 -3.09 -5.98
C ASP A 84 -5.84 -3.00 -4.46
N VAL A 85 -4.87 -3.56 -3.73
CA VAL A 85 -4.90 -3.54 -2.26
C VAL A 85 -4.64 -2.14 -1.70
N ILE A 86 -3.80 -1.35 -2.37
CA ILE A 86 -3.56 0.06 -2.01
C ILE A 86 -4.82 0.89 -2.27
N HIS A 87 -5.50 0.65 -3.38
CA HIS A 87 -6.76 1.30 -3.70
C HIS A 87 -7.81 1.01 -2.60
N SER A 88 -8.02 -0.26 -2.24
CA SER A 88 -8.95 -0.64 -1.17
C SER A 88 -8.57 -0.05 0.19
N HIS A 89 -7.28 0.04 0.52
CA HIS A 89 -6.81 0.72 1.73
C HIS A 89 -7.28 2.18 1.78
N PHE A 90 -7.08 2.92 0.68
CA PHE A 90 -7.53 4.32 0.60
C PHE A 90 -9.04 4.47 0.56
N GLU A 91 -9.78 3.59 -0.12
CA GLU A 91 -11.24 3.58 -0.08
C GLU A 91 -11.74 3.43 1.35
N LEU A 92 -11.20 2.48 2.12
CA LEU A 92 -11.55 2.29 3.52
C LEU A 92 -11.24 3.52 4.37
N LEU A 93 -10.14 4.24 4.09
CA LEU A 93 -9.81 5.48 4.78
C LEU A 93 -10.79 6.60 4.42
N CYS A 94 -11.15 6.76 3.15
CA CYS A 94 -12.06 7.81 2.69
C CYS A 94 -13.52 7.54 3.09
N VAL A 95 -13.98 6.29 3.04
CA VAL A 95 -15.32 5.89 3.51
C VAL A 95 -15.42 6.04 5.03
N LYS A 96 -14.34 5.71 5.76
CA LYS A 96 -14.28 5.90 7.22
C LYS A 96 -13.82 7.29 7.66
N GLN A 97 -13.47 8.22 6.77
CA GLN A 97 -13.29 9.63 7.14
C GLN A 97 -14.60 10.28 7.63
N GLN A 98 -15.73 9.56 7.58
CA GLN A 98 -16.92 9.90 8.37
C GLN A 98 -16.74 9.69 9.89
N THR A 99 -15.67 9.02 10.34
CA THR A 99 -15.16 9.19 11.71
C THR A 99 -14.27 10.43 11.71
N ASP A 100 -14.69 11.47 12.44
CA ASP A 100 -14.04 12.79 12.59
C ASP A 100 -12.62 12.73 13.22
N GLU A 101 -11.88 11.63 13.07
CA GLU A 101 -10.58 11.40 13.74
C GLU A 101 -9.38 11.52 12.80
N LEU A 102 -9.56 11.60 11.47
CA LEU A 102 -8.48 11.73 10.47
C LEU A 102 -8.68 12.94 9.57
N HIS A 103 -7.63 13.77 9.45
CA HIS A 103 -7.68 15.02 8.70
C HIS A 103 -6.40 15.26 7.89
N ASP A 104 -6.50 16.15 6.89
CA ASP A 104 -5.36 16.64 6.10
C ASP A 104 -4.44 15.54 5.55
N LEU A 105 -5.01 14.42 5.06
CA LEU A 105 -4.22 13.37 4.42
C LEU A 105 -3.54 13.90 3.14
N ARG A 106 -2.21 13.82 3.09
CA ARG A 106 -1.38 14.22 1.95
C ARG A 106 -0.54 13.05 1.50
N ILE A 107 -0.66 12.69 0.23
CA ILE A 107 0.15 11.65 -0.40
C ILE A 107 1.49 12.25 -0.84
N VAL A 108 2.56 11.56 -0.50
CA VAL A 108 3.92 11.82 -0.94
C VAL A 108 4.32 10.63 -1.81
N ILE A 109 4.20 10.79 -3.12
CA ILE A 109 4.54 9.73 -4.08
C ILE A 109 6.07 9.60 -4.15
N THR A 110 6.57 8.38 -4.08
CA THR A 110 8.00 8.02 -4.23
C THR A 110 8.18 6.99 -5.31
#